data_AF-A0A3R6FNF6-F1
#
_entry.id   AF-A0A3R6FNF6-F1
#
_cell.length_a   1.000
_cell.length_b   1.000
_cell.length_c   1.000
_cell.angle_alpha   90.00
_cell.angle_beta   90.00
_cell.angle_gamma   90.00
#
_symmetry.space_group_name_H-M   'P 1'
#
loop_
_entity.id
_entity.type
_entity.pdbx_description
1 polymer ?
#
loop_
_entity_poly.entity_id
_entity_poly.type
_entity_poly.pdbx_seq_one_letter_code
_entity_poly.pdbx_strand_id
1 'polypeptide(L)'
;MSEKLYETYAKKVQLLLHNNDRKKELTDIVDNMMAVRKNPRYSDIGKEELLKDMREEFANKNKAWTEALREVIQDFCNKYGVEVPDDGESHSVEVANVLKIIDMCGFDLSADILKAALEPVKNSGTVLKMISDVMYTRAKNSSIGGYCYKSEVFELLGDYLGMNNEMLAYSDTLESITALLTRERLIDYSIQDDYQYGVENGTRLVIQENTPYSVYCLGDNMMKVGKMHDEIKQTDTRFFK
;
A
#
# COMPACT_ATOMS: atom_id res chain seq x y z
N MET A 1 -11.65 -14.58 -24.47
CA MET A 1 -11.11 -14.84 -23.12
C MET A 1 -12.09 -14.25 -22.11
N SER A 2 -12.46 -15.00 -21.08
CA SER A 2 -13.22 -14.45 -19.95
C SER A 2 -12.37 -13.41 -19.24
N GLU A 3 -12.96 -12.28 -18.84
CA GLU A 3 -12.29 -11.29 -17.98
C GLU A 3 -11.81 -11.99 -16.71
N LYS A 4 -10.56 -11.71 -16.31
CA LYS A 4 -9.99 -12.24 -15.07
C LYS A 4 -10.50 -11.43 -13.89
N LEU A 5 -10.76 -12.08 -12.76
CA LEU A 5 -11.39 -11.43 -11.61
C LEU A 5 -10.57 -10.22 -11.06
N TYR A 6 -9.24 -10.28 -11.09
CA TYR A 6 -8.38 -9.16 -10.69
C TYR A 6 -8.52 -7.94 -11.62
N GLU A 7 -8.85 -8.15 -12.90
CA GLU A 7 -9.13 -7.07 -13.86
C GLU A 7 -10.43 -6.37 -13.49
N THR A 8 -11.44 -7.14 -13.06
CA THR A 8 -12.70 -6.59 -12.55
C THR A 8 -12.47 -5.75 -11.28
N TYR A 9 -11.65 -6.22 -10.34
CA TYR A 9 -11.29 -5.43 -9.14
C TYR A 9 -10.55 -4.14 -9.51
N ALA A 10 -9.53 -4.21 -10.37
CA ALA A 10 -8.79 -3.04 -10.83
C ALA A 10 -9.72 -2.01 -11.52
N LYS A 11 -10.64 -2.47 -12.38
CA LYS A 11 -11.65 -1.60 -13.00
C LYS A 11 -12.58 -0.97 -11.98
N LYS A 12 -13.04 -1.70 -10.97
CA LYS A 12 -13.85 -1.13 -9.87
C LYS A 12 -13.11 -0.02 -9.15
N VAL A 13 -11.83 -0.22 -8.80
CA VAL A 13 -11.00 0.81 -8.18
C VAL A 13 -10.89 2.05 -9.07
N GLN A 14 -10.55 1.88 -10.34
CA GLN A 14 -10.44 2.99 -11.30
C GLN A 14 -11.76 3.77 -11.43
N LEU A 15 -12.89 3.07 -11.47
CA LEU A 15 -14.22 3.68 -11.50
C LEU A 15 -14.51 4.45 -10.20
N LEU A 16 -14.09 3.97 -9.03
CA LEU A 16 -14.31 4.64 -7.75
C LEU A 16 -13.44 5.90 -7.60
N LEU A 17 -12.22 5.90 -8.17
CA LEU A 17 -11.26 7.00 -8.10
C LEU A 17 -11.55 8.11 -9.12
N HIS A 18 -11.95 7.73 -10.34
CA HIS A 18 -12.18 8.67 -11.45
C HIS A 18 -13.66 8.92 -11.73
N ASN A 19 -14.51 8.78 -10.72
CA ASN A 19 -15.93 9.06 -10.86
C ASN A 19 -16.18 10.58 -10.90
N ASN A 20 -16.47 11.10 -12.08
CA ASN A 20 -16.78 12.53 -12.27
C ASN A 20 -18.06 12.96 -11.56
N ASP A 21 -19.06 12.07 -11.44
CA ASP A 21 -20.33 12.38 -10.77
C ASP A 21 -20.10 12.62 -9.28
N ARG A 22 -19.23 11.81 -8.66
CA ARG A 22 -18.81 12.00 -7.27
C ARG A 22 -18.16 13.37 -7.06
N LYS A 23 -17.14 13.70 -7.86
CA LYS A 23 -16.47 15.01 -7.76
C LYS A 23 -17.46 16.17 -7.96
N LYS A 24 -18.45 16.00 -8.85
CA LYS A 24 -19.53 16.96 -9.05
C LYS A 24 -20.40 17.11 -7.79
N GLU A 25 -20.80 16.03 -7.13
CA GLU A 25 -21.58 16.12 -5.87
C GLU A 25 -20.88 16.96 -4.80
N LEU A 26 -19.56 16.80 -4.63
CA LEU A 26 -18.80 17.63 -3.69
C LEU A 26 -18.71 19.09 -4.15
N THR A 27 -18.56 19.29 -5.46
CA THR A 27 -18.52 20.64 -6.07
C THR A 27 -19.85 21.37 -5.84
N ASP A 28 -20.97 20.68 -6.03
CA ASP A 28 -22.32 21.23 -5.80
C ASP A 28 -22.50 21.64 -4.33
N ILE A 29 -21.99 20.85 -3.37
CA ILE A 29 -21.98 21.23 -1.95
C ILE A 29 -21.17 22.51 -1.72
N VAL A 30 -19.96 22.60 -2.28
CA VAL A 30 -19.10 23.78 -2.13
C VAL A 30 -19.71 25.02 -2.78
N ASP A 31 -20.34 24.88 -3.94
CA ASP A 31 -21.06 25.97 -4.62
C ASP A 31 -22.27 26.44 -3.79
N ASN A 32 -22.97 25.52 -3.13
CA ASN A 32 -24.05 25.86 -2.20
C ASN A 32 -23.52 26.59 -0.95
N MET A 33 -22.41 26.15 -0.37
CA MET A 33 -21.75 26.88 0.73
C MET A 33 -21.39 28.30 0.32
N MET A 34 -20.90 28.47 -0.90
CA MET A 34 -20.58 29.78 -1.49
C MET A 34 -21.81 30.67 -1.65
N ALA A 35 -22.93 30.09 -2.10
CA ALA A 35 -24.21 30.79 -2.19
C ALA A 35 -24.72 31.24 -0.82
N VAL A 36 -24.62 30.38 0.21
CA VAL A 36 -25.00 30.72 1.60
C VAL A 36 -24.14 31.86 2.15
N ARG A 37 -22.80 31.79 2.00
CA ARG A 37 -21.88 32.86 2.47
C ARG A 37 -22.25 34.23 1.91
N LYS A 38 -22.54 34.28 0.60
CA LYS A 38 -22.84 35.52 -0.14
C LYS A 38 -24.28 36.01 0.02
N ASN A 39 -25.20 35.20 0.54
CA ASN A 39 -26.60 35.58 0.65
C ASN A 39 -26.82 36.53 1.83
N PRO A 40 -27.28 37.78 1.60
CA PRO A 40 -27.49 38.76 2.67
C PRO A 40 -28.74 38.47 3.53
N ARG A 41 -29.59 37.52 3.13
CA ARG A 41 -30.84 37.20 3.85
C ARG A 41 -30.62 36.33 5.08
N TYR A 42 -29.51 35.61 5.16
CA TYR A 42 -29.19 34.78 6.32
C TYR A 42 -28.48 35.63 7.39
N SER A 43 -28.90 35.46 8.65
CA SER A 43 -28.15 35.96 9.80
C SER A 43 -26.81 35.23 9.93
N ASP A 44 -25.86 35.80 10.66
CA ASP A 44 -24.55 35.16 10.87
C ASP A 44 -24.67 33.78 11.53
N ILE A 45 -25.55 33.67 12.54
CA ILE A 45 -25.87 32.37 13.20
C ILE A 45 -26.46 31.38 12.19
N GLY A 46 -27.42 31.83 11.36
CA GLY A 46 -28.04 30.98 10.35
C GLY A 46 -27.07 30.53 9.25
N LYS A 47 -26.08 31.37 8.90
CA LYS A 47 -25.00 30.97 7.99
C LYS A 47 -24.11 29.91 8.63
N GLU A 48 -23.74 30.09 9.90
CA GLU A 48 -22.87 29.15 10.61
C GLU A 48 -23.49 27.75 10.71
N GLU A 49 -24.77 27.66 11.09
CA GLU A 49 -25.50 26.38 11.15
C GLU A 49 -25.57 25.70 9.77
N LEU A 50 -26.02 26.42 8.73
CA LEU A 50 -26.12 25.86 7.38
C LEU A 50 -24.76 25.41 6.82
N LEU A 51 -23.70 26.17 7.07
CA LEU A 51 -22.35 25.81 6.63
C LEU A 51 -21.81 24.60 7.38
N LYS A 52 -22.15 24.45 8.66
CA LYS A 52 -21.78 23.27 9.45
C LYS A 52 -22.44 22.01 8.88
N ASP A 53 -23.74 22.05 8.63
CA ASP A 53 -24.49 20.91 8.08
C ASP A 53 -23.92 20.49 6.71
N MET A 54 -23.62 21.46 5.84
CA MET A 54 -23.00 21.19 4.54
C MET A 54 -21.58 20.60 4.67
N ARG A 55 -20.81 21.00 5.70
CA ARG A 55 -19.47 20.43 5.96
C ARG A 55 -19.58 18.99 6.46
N GLU A 56 -20.58 18.70 7.29
CA GLU A 56 -20.87 17.33 7.73
C GLU A 56 -21.31 16.47 6.54
N GLU A 57 -22.17 16.98 5.65
CA GLU A 57 -22.56 16.28 4.42
C GLU A 57 -21.35 15.96 3.54
N PHE A 58 -20.48 16.96 3.31
CA PHE A 58 -19.23 16.79 2.55
C PHE A 58 -18.34 15.70 3.18
N ALA A 59 -18.15 15.73 4.51
CA ALA A 59 -17.35 14.74 5.22
C ALA A 59 -17.96 13.32 5.13
N ASN A 60 -19.28 13.21 5.24
CA ASN A 60 -19.99 11.94 5.13
C ASN A 60 -19.85 11.33 3.72
N LYS A 61 -19.89 12.14 2.66
CA LYS A 61 -19.64 11.67 1.28
C LYS A 61 -18.22 11.13 1.11
N ASN A 62 -17.21 11.86 1.57
CA ASN A 62 -15.81 11.37 1.55
C ASN A 62 -15.65 10.04 2.29
N LYS A 63 -16.28 9.93 3.47
CA LYS A 63 -16.26 8.71 4.28
C LYS A 63 -16.90 7.54 3.55
N ALA A 64 -18.10 7.72 3.00
CA ALA A 64 -18.81 6.69 2.25
C ALA A 64 -18.00 6.18 1.06
N TRP A 65 -17.27 7.06 0.36
CA TRP A 65 -16.43 6.62 -0.76
C TRP A 65 -15.15 5.92 -0.32
N THR A 66 -14.56 6.34 0.80
CA THR A 66 -13.46 5.62 1.44
C THR A 66 -13.91 4.21 1.83
N GLU A 67 -15.09 4.06 2.40
CA GLU A 67 -15.65 2.75 2.79
C GLU A 67 -15.90 1.87 1.56
N ALA A 68 -16.50 2.40 0.49
CA ALA A 68 -16.70 1.66 -0.75
C ALA A 68 -15.38 1.17 -1.36
N LEU A 69 -14.31 1.98 -1.30
CA LEU A 69 -12.99 1.55 -1.78
C LEU A 69 -12.37 0.50 -0.85
N ARG A 70 -12.55 0.66 0.47
CA ARG A 70 -12.07 -0.30 1.48
C ARG A 70 -12.71 -1.68 1.30
N GLU A 71 -14.00 -1.75 1.00
CA GLU A 71 -14.70 -3.01 0.68
C GLU A 71 -14.06 -3.72 -0.52
N VAL A 72 -13.76 -2.99 -1.60
CA VAL A 72 -13.10 -3.55 -2.79
C VAL A 72 -11.70 -4.09 -2.44
N ILE A 73 -10.94 -3.36 -1.62
CA ILE A 73 -9.62 -3.81 -1.15
C ILE A 73 -9.76 -5.07 -0.31
N GLN A 74 -10.71 -5.10 0.64
CA GLN A 74 -10.91 -6.24 1.52
C GLN A 74 -11.29 -7.50 0.74
N ASP A 75 -12.23 -7.38 -0.19
CA ASP A 75 -12.64 -8.48 -1.06
C ASP A 75 -11.47 -9.00 -1.91
N PHE A 76 -10.65 -8.10 -2.43
CA PHE A 76 -9.46 -8.46 -3.19
C PHE A 76 -8.45 -9.21 -2.31
N CYS A 77 -8.11 -8.67 -1.14
CA CYS A 77 -7.18 -9.30 -0.19
C CYS A 77 -7.68 -10.65 0.31
N ASN A 78 -8.99 -10.81 0.51
CA ASN A 78 -9.58 -12.10 0.90
C ASN A 78 -9.47 -13.12 -0.25
N LYS A 79 -9.62 -12.66 -1.50
CA LYS A 79 -9.63 -13.55 -2.67
C LYS A 79 -8.24 -13.95 -3.13
N TYR A 80 -7.31 -13.02 -3.07
CA TYR A 80 -5.90 -13.15 -3.44
C TYR A 80 -5.02 -13.18 -2.20
N GLY A 81 -5.56 -13.58 -1.06
CA GLY A 81 -4.78 -13.89 0.12
C GLY A 81 -4.20 -15.29 -0.06
N VAL A 82 -2.87 -15.40 -0.02
CA VAL A 82 -2.20 -16.69 -0.08
C VAL A 82 -1.21 -16.74 1.08
N GLU A 83 -1.26 -17.81 1.85
CA GLU A 83 -0.25 -18.06 2.87
C GLU A 83 1.02 -18.53 2.18
N VAL A 84 2.14 -17.85 2.46
CA VAL A 84 3.46 -18.38 2.07
C VAL A 84 3.62 -19.71 2.82
N PRO A 85 3.85 -20.85 2.13
CA PRO A 85 4.20 -22.10 2.77
C PRO A 85 5.43 -21.89 3.62
N ASP A 86 5.22 -21.91 4.93
CA ASP A 86 6.26 -22.02 5.91
C ASP A 86 6.30 -23.47 6.40
N ASP A 87 7.44 -23.91 6.92
CA ASP A 87 7.55 -25.24 7.51
C ASP A 87 6.78 -25.36 8.84
N GLY A 88 6.24 -24.24 9.35
CA GLY A 88 5.46 -24.18 10.58
C GLY A 88 6.31 -24.35 11.83
N GLU A 89 7.64 -24.34 11.71
CA GLU A 89 8.58 -24.50 12.80
C GLU A 89 9.03 -23.13 13.34
N SER A 90 9.27 -23.07 14.65
CA SER A 90 9.84 -21.88 15.29
C SER A 90 11.37 -21.91 15.16
N HIS A 91 11.90 -21.29 14.11
CA HIS A 91 13.35 -21.16 13.87
C HIS A 91 14.04 -20.11 14.75
N SER A 92 13.48 -19.77 15.91
CA SER A 92 13.93 -18.62 16.71
C SER A 92 15.42 -18.68 17.11
N VAL A 93 15.96 -19.87 17.38
CA VAL A 93 17.37 -20.07 17.76
C VAL A 93 18.26 -20.01 16.52
N GLU A 94 17.85 -20.69 15.45
CA GLU A 94 18.56 -20.76 14.18
C GLU A 94 18.66 -19.36 13.56
N VAL A 95 17.57 -18.60 13.55
CA VAL A 95 17.51 -17.19 13.16
C VAL A 95 18.51 -16.35 13.93
N ALA A 96 18.48 -16.43 15.27
CA ALA A 96 19.38 -15.65 16.11
C ALA A 96 20.85 -15.98 15.81
N ASN A 97 21.15 -17.26 15.54
CA ASN A 97 22.48 -17.69 15.16
C ASN A 97 22.90 -17.14 13.79
N VAL A 98 22.02 -17.16 12.79
CA VAL A 98 22.31 -16.56 11.47
C VAL A 98 22.58 -15.06 11.59
N LEU A 99 21.70 -14.33 12.26
CA LEU A 99 21.84 -12.88 12.44
C LEU A 99 23.13 -12.53 13.20
N LYS A 100 23.51 -13.34 14.20
CA LYS A 100 24.77 -13.16 14.92
C LYS A 100 25.99 -13.40 14.02
N ILE A 101 25.97 -14.42 13.15
CA ILE A 101 27.05 -14.65 12.17
C ILE A 101 27.17 -13.47 11.21
N ILE A 102 26.04 -12.97 10.69
CA ILE A 102 26.00 -11.79 9.81
C ILE A 102 26.60 -10.57 10.52
N ASP A 103 26.28 -10.38 11.80
CA ASP A 103 26.79 -9.24 12.57
C ASP A 103 28.29 -9.37 12.90
N MET A 104 28.74 -10.56 13.29
CA MET A 104 30.14 -10.83 13.59
C MET A 104 31.04 -10.72 12.37
N CYS A 105 30.59 -11.19 11.21
CA CYS A 105 31.35 -11.13 9.97
C CYS A 105 31.30 -9.75 9.29
N GLY A 106 30.27 -8.94 9.58
CA GLY A 106 30.10 -7.64 8.93
C GLY A 106 30.14 -7.77 7.40
N PHE A 107 30.80 -6.85 6.71
CA PHE A 107 30.94 -6.89 5.24
C PHE A 107 32.01 -7.88 4.72
N ASP A 108 32.77 -8.52 5.61
CA ASP A 108 33.72 -9.58 5.27
C ASP A 108 33.05 -10.96 5.18
N LEU A 109 31.73 -11.03 5.39
CA LEU A 109 30.93 -12.25 5.21
C LEU A 109 31.14 -12.85 3.81
N SER A 110 31.52 -14.12 3.76
CA SER A 110 31.64 -14.89 2.51
C SER A 110 30.39 -15.71 2.23
N ALA A 111 30.19 -16.10 0.97
CA ALA A 111 29.10 -16.98 0.56
C ALA A 111 29.13 -18.32 1.32
N ASP A 112 30.31 -18.94 1.52
CA ASP A 112 30.41 -20.22 2.24
C ASP A 112 29.96 -20.12 3.71
N ILE A 113 30.34 -19.05 4.40
CA ILE A 113 29.93 -18.81 5.79
C ILE A 113 28.42 -18.59 5.85
N LEU A 114 27.88 -17.77 4.94
CA LEU A 114 26.45 -17.53 4.85
C LEU A 114 25.69 -18.84 4.54
N LYS A 115 26.19 -19.66 3.61
CA LYS A 115 25.58 -20.94 3.23
C LYS A 115 25.43 -21.86 4.44
N ALA A 116 26.50 -22.03 5.21
CA ALA A 116 26.49 -22.83 6.42
C ALA A 116 25.51 -22.29 7.47
N ALA A 117 25.38 -20.96 7.56
CA ALA A 117 24.44 -20.32 8.47
C ALA A 117 22.97 -20.50 8.02
N LEU A 118 22.69 -20.45 6.72
CA LEU A 118 21.33 -20.56 6.18
C LEU A 118 20.81 -22.00 6.09
N GLU A 119 21.70 -22.99 6.05
CA GLU A 119 21.33 -24.40 5.88
C GLU A 119 20.25 -24.91 6.86
N PRO A 120 20.26 -24.55 8.17
CA PRO A 120 19.22 -24.94 9.11
C PRO A 120 17.84 -24.35 8.81
N VAL A 121 17.78 -23.18 8.17
CA VAL A 121 16.53 -22.42 7.92
C VAL A 121 16.13 -22.41 6.44
N LYS A 122 16.81 -23.22 5.60
CA LYS A 122 16.69 -23.19 4.14
C LYS A 122 15.28 -23.48 3.60
N ASN A 123 14.42 -24.09 4.42
CA ASN A 123 13.06 -24.44 4.04
C ASN A 123 12.04 -23.37 4.47
N SER A 124 12.41 -22.43 5.35
CA SER A 124 11.52 -21.37 5.81
C SER A 124 11.70 -20.11 4.97
N GLY A 125 10.79 -19.89 4.01
CA GLY A 125 10.81 -18.72 3.14
C GLY A 125 10.69 -17.40 3.91
N THR A 126 9.89 -17.39 4.98
CA THR A 126 9.67 -16.24 5.86
C THR A 126 10.93 -15.85 6.61
N VAL A 127 11.65 -16.84 7.16
CA VAL A 127 12.94 -16.62 7.83
C VAL A 127 14.01 -16.13 6.84
N LEU A 128 14.13 -16.77 5.68
CA LEU A 128 15.07 -16.38 4.64
C LEU A 128 14.81 -14.93 4.17
N LYS A 129 13.55 -14.53 4.01
CA LYS A 129 13.18 -13.14 3.70
C LYS A 129 13.64 -12.17 4.77
N MET A 130 13.32 -12.44 6.04
CA MET A 130 13.71 -11.56 7.15
C MET A 130 15.23 -11.37 7.21
N ILE A 131 16.01 -12.45 7.01
CA ILE A 131 17.47 -12.38 6.94
C ILE A 131 17.91 -11.50 5.75
N SER A 132 17.30 -11.69 4.59
CA SER A 132 17.54 -10.88 3.39
C SER A 132 17.28 -9.38 3.64
N ASP A 133 16.13 -9.03 4.22
CA ASP A 133 15.74 -7.65 4.51
C ASP A 133 16.72 -6.95 5.46
N VAL A 134 17.19 -7.67 6.49
CA VAL A 134 18.22 -7.18 7.41
C VAL A 134 19.52 -6.88 6.65
N MET A 135 19.97 -7.79 5.78
CA MET A 135 21.19 -7.61 5.00
C MET A 135 21.07 -6.45 4.00
N TYR A 136 19.96 -6.34 3.27
CA TYR A 136 19.70 -5.24 2.33
C TYR A 136 19.63 -3.89 3.05
N THR A 137 18.95 -3.82 4.20
CA THR A 137 18.87 -2.59 5.00
C THR A 137 20.25 -2.16 5.49
N ARG A 138 21.06 -3.11 5.98
CA ARG A 138 22.43 -2.83 6.43
C ARG A 138 23.32 -2.35 5.28
N ALA A 139 23.23 -2.99 4.12
CA ALA A 139 23.96 -2.57 2.92
C ALA A 139 23.55 -1.18 2.44
N LYS A 140 22.24 -0.89 2.38
CA LYS A 140 21.71 0.42 1.99
C LYS A 140 22.14 1.55 2.94
N ASN A 141 22.18 1.28 4.25
CA ASN A 141 22.62 2.27 5.23
C ASN A 141 24.14 2.49 5.20
N SER A 142 24.90 1.50 4.73
CA SER A 142 26.38 1.53 4.71
C SER A 142 26.96 1.95 3.37
N SER A 143 26.17 1.94 2.30
CA SER A 143 26.57 2.39 0.96
C SER A 143 26.85 3.90 0.89
N ILE A 144 26.42 4.67 1.89
CA ILE A 144 26.84 6.07 2.10
C ILE A 144 28.35 6.16 2.41
N GLY A 145 28.98 5.06 2.86
CA GLY A 145 30.41 4.95 3.17
C GLY A 145 31.21 4.01 2.26
N GLY A 146 30.62 3.47 1.19
CA GLY A 146 31.31 2.57 0.24
C GLY A 146 31.51 1.11 0.71
N TYR A 147 30.89 0.71 1.84
CA TYR A 147 30.95 -0.66 2.34
C TYR A 147 29.66 -1.42 2.02
N CYS A 148 29.78 -2.57 1.38
CA CYS A 148 28.67 -3.44 0.99
C CYS A 148 29.11 -4.90 1.02
N TYR A 149 28.16 -5.82 1.11
CA TYR A 149 28.43 -7.25 0.93
C TYR A 149 28.90 -7.53 -0.50
N LYS A 150 29.72 -8.57 -0.67
CA LYS A 150 30.13 -9.05 -1.99
C LYS A 150 28.92 -9.57 -2.78
N SER A 151 28.97 -9.49 -4.11
CA SER A 151 27.86 -9.93 -4.97
C SER A 151 27.49 -11.40 -4.74
N GLU A 152 28.49 -12.27 -4.55
CA GLU A 152 28.31 -13.71 -4.27
C GLU A 152 27.43 -14.00 -3.05
N VAL A 153 27.40 -13.09 -2.06
CA VAL A 153 26.57 -13.23 -0.85
C VAL A 153 25.10 -12.99 -1.19
N PHE A 154 24.82 -11.98 -2.02
CA PHE A 154 23.46 -11.69 -2.49
C PHE A 154 22.97 -12.71 -3.50
N GLU A 155 23.85 -13.23 -4.36
CA GLU A 155 23.53 -14.31 -5.29
C GLU A 155 23.12 -15.57 -4.53
N LEU A 156 23.87 -15.97 -3.48
CA LEU A 156 23.51 -17.10 -2.63
C LEU A 156 22.19 -16.90 -1.89
N LEU A 157 21.94 -15.70 -1.33
CA LEU A 157 20.62 -15.37 -0.76
C LEU A 157 19.53 -15.56 -1.82
N GLY A 158 19.75 -15.07 -3.04
CA GLY A 158 18.86 -15.24 -4.17
C GLY A 158 18.58 -16.71 -4.49
N ASP A 159 19.59 -17.57 -4.45
CA ASP A 159 19.46 -19.01 -4.69
C ASP A 159 18.66 -19.73 -3.59
N TYR A 160 18.91 -19.41 -2.31
CA TYR A 160 18.14 -19.95 -1.18
C TYR A 160 16.70 -19.44 -1.19
N LEU A 161 16.51 -18.19 -1.58
CA LEU A 161 15.18 -17.62 -1.77
C LEU A 161 14.49 -18.23 -3.00
N GLY A 162 15.23 -18.64 -4.03
CA GLY A 162 14.76 -19.48 -5.14
C GLY A 162 13.33 -19.15 -5.63
N MET A 163 12.51 -20.20 -5.80
CA MET A 163 11.08 -20.09 -6.17
C MET A 163 10.23 -19.29 -5.16
N ASN A 164 10.73 -19.00 -3.96
CA ASN A 164 10.06 -18.12 -3.00
C ASN A 164 10.23 -16.64 -3.37
N ASN A 165 11.22 -16.21 -4.15
CA ASN A 165 11.36 -14.79 -4.53
C ASN A 165 10.11 -14.23 -5.23
N GLU A 166 9.49 -15.01 -6.12
CA GLU A 166 8.24 -14.63 -6.78
C GLU A 166 7.09 -14.54 -5.77
N MET A 167 7.02 -15.48 -4.83
CA MET A 167 6.04 -15.49 -3.74
C MET A 167 6.27 -14.36 -2.73
N LEU A 168 7.51 -13.96 -2.50
CA LEU A 168 7.88 -12.84 -1.64
C LEU A 168 7.54 -11.52 -2.31
N ALA A 169 7.85 -11.35 -3.60
CA ALA A 169 7.43 -10.18 -4.38
C ALA A 169 5.90 -10.08 -4.47
N TYR A 170 5.21 -11.22 -4.57
CA TYR A 170 3.77 -11.31 -4.46
C TYR A 170 3.28 -10.86 -3.08
N SER A 171 3.85 -11.41 -2.01
CA SER A 171 3.52 -11.10 -0.62
C SER A 171 3.75 -9.61 -0.31
N ASP A 172 4.89 -9.03 -0.73
CA ASP A 172 5.19 -7.61 -0.57
C ASP A 172 4.16 -6.73 -1.28
N THR A 173 3.80 -7.09 -2.52
CA THR A 173 2.83 -6.31 -3.29
C THR A 173 1.44 -6.42 -2.65
N LEU A 174 1.04 -7.62 -2.19
CA LEU A 174 -0.22 -7.82 -1.48
C LEU A 174 -0.25 -7.10 -0.13
N GLU A 175 0.86 -7.07 0.61
CA GLU A 175 1.00 -6.35 1.87
C GLU A 175 0.85 -4.83 1.65
N SER A 176 1.44 -4.30 0.56
CA SER A 176 1.29 -2.88 0.21
C SER A 176 -0.17 -2.47 -0.05
N ILE A 177 -0.98 -3.37 -0.62
CA ILE A 177 -2.42 -3.20 -0.82
C ILE A 177 -3.14 -3.33 0.52
N THR A 178 -2.82 -4.37 1.30
CA THR A 178 -3.44 -4.67 2.60
C THR A 178 -3.22 -3.54 3.60
N ALA A 179 -2.05 -2.90 3.59
CA ALA A 179 -1.71 -1.75 4.42
C ALA A 179 -2.63 -0.53 4.18
N LEU A 180 -3.36 -0.47 3.05
CA LEU A 180 -4.35 0.58 2.83
C LEU A 180 -5.59 0.39 3.71
N LEU A 181 -5.92 -0.83 4.12
CA LEU A 181 -7.11 -1.11 4.95
C LEU A 181 -7.05 -0.40 6.31
N THR A 182 -5.85 -0.16 6.84
CA THR A 182 -5.65 0.52 8.14
C THR A 182 -5.67 2.04 8.04
N ARG A 183 -5.68 2.62 6.83
CA ARG A 183 -5.73 4.07 6.65
C ARG A 183 -7.10 4.62 6.98
N GLU A 184 -7.13 5.70 7.76
CA GLU A 184 -8.36 6.41 8.12
C GLU A 184 -9.12 6.87 6.87
N ARG A 185 -8.39 7.47 5.90
CA ARG A 185 -8.93 7.99 4.64
C ARG A 185 -8.20 7.38 3.45
N LEU A 186 -8.99 6.89 2.49
CA LEU A 186 -8.48 6.42 1.20
C LEU A 186 -8.75 7.45 0.11
N ILE A 187 -9.95 8.03 0.12
CA ILE A 187 -10.29 9.19 -0.71
C ILE A 187 -10.38 10.40 0.20
N ASP A 188 -9.61 11.44 -0.11
CA ASP A 188 -9.52 12.63 0.73
C ASP A 188 -9.67 13.88 -0.12
N TYR A 189 -10.86 14.48 -0.06
CA TYR A 189 -11.10 15.82 -0.57
C TYR A 189 -11.22 16.75 0.64
N SER A 190 -10.66 17.96 0.53
CA SER A 190 -10.81 18.99 1.56
C SER A 190 -11.34 20.28 0.96
N ILE A 191 -12.03 21.06 1.80
CA ILE A 191 -12.51 22.39 1.44
C ILE A 191 -11.47 23.39 1.93
N GLN A 192 -10.96 24.22 1.02
CA GLN A 192 -10.03 25.29 1.34
C GLN A 192 -10.59 26.64 0.95
N ASP A 193 -10.22 27.68 1.70
CA ASP A 193 -10.39 29.05 1.23
C ASP A 193 -9.28 29.36 0.21
N ASP A 194 -9.66 29.85 -0.96
CA ASP A 194 -8.75 30.26 -2.02
C ASP A 194 -8.19 31.64 -1.69
N TYR A 195 -6.94 31.67 -1.21
CA TYR A 195 -6.20 32.89 -0.91
C TYR A 195 -5.38 33.40 -2.10
N GLN A 196 -5.46 32.78 -3.28
CA GLN A 196 -4.63 33.19 -4.42
C GLN A 196 -5.18 34.42 -5.15
N TYR A 197 -4.28 35.39 -5.38
CA TYR A 197 -4.41 36.59 -6.20
C TYR A 197 -5.50 37.61 -5.81
N GLY A 198 -5.14 38.49 -4.86
CA GLY A 198 -5.70 39.85 -4.78
C GLY A 198 -7.14 39.97 -4.27
N VAL A 199 -7.76 38.87 -3.85
CA VAL A 199 -9.06 38.91 -3.17
C VAL A 199 -8.81 39.13 -1.68
N GLU A 200 -8.80 40.40 -1.25
CA GLU A 200 -8.85 40.71 0.18
C GLU A 200 -10.05 39.97 0.79
N ASN A 201 -9.77 39.07 1.74
CA ASN A 201 -10.72 38.22 2.48
C ASN A 201 -11.24 36.93 1.83
N GLY A 202 -10.40 36.12 1.15
CA GLY A 202 -10.59 34.66 1.04
C GLY A 202 -12.02 34.21 0.67
N THR A 203 -12.66 34.91 -0.27
CA THR A 203 -14.12 34.81 -0.46
C THR A 203 -14.57 33.56 -1.19
N ARG A 204 -13.65 32.73 -1.71
CA ARG A 204 -13.95 31.57 -2.55
C ARG A 204 -13.53 30.28 -1.86
N LEU A 205 -14.44 29.32 -1.82
CA LEU A 205 -14.15 27.95 -1.44
C LEU A 205 -13.72 27.14 -2.66
N VAL A 206 -12.70 26.31 -2.49
CA VAL A 206 -12.22 25.37 -3.49
C VAL A 206 -12.08 23.98 -2.88
N ILE A 207 -12.21 22.96 -3.74
CA ILE A 207 -11.95 21.57 -3.37
C ILE A 207 -10.49 21.26 -3.68
N GLN A 208 -9.76 20.81 -2.67
CA GLN A 208 -8.43 20.24 -2.83
C GLN A 208 -8.51 18.72 -2.74
N GLU A 209 -7.89 18.03 -3.69
CA GLU A 209 -7.76 16.57 -3.74
C GLU A 209 -6.43 16.17 -3.09
N ASN A 210 -6.51 15.47 -1.96
CA ASN A 210 -5.39 15.04 -1.11
C ASN A 210 -5.25 13.50 -1.06
N THR A 211 -5.97 12.80 -1.95
CA THR A 211 -5.89 11.34 -2.07
C THR A 211 -4.43 10.89 -2.28
N PRO A 212 -3.90 9.97 -1.44
CA PRO A 212 -2.51 9.55 -1.55
C PRO A 212 -2.19 8.83 -2.86
N TYR A 213 -0.96 9.02 -3.37
CA TYR A 213 -0.49 8.34 -4.59
C TYR A 213 -0.62 6.81 -4.56
N SER A 214 -0.41 6.19 -3.40
CA SER A 214 -0.57 4.74 -3.20
C SER A 214 -2.00 4.26 -3.50
N VAL A 215 -3.00 5.12 -3.33
CA VAL A 215 -4.40 4.81 -3.65
C VAL A 215 -4.63 4.88 -5.16
N TYR A 216 -4.04 5.85 -5.87
CA TYR A 216 -4.12 5.90 -7.34
C TYR A 216 -3.45 4.69 -8.02
N CYS A 217 -2.37 4.18 -7.43
CA CYS A 217 -1.68 2.98 -7.94
C CYS A 217 -2.39 1.66 -7.62
N LEU A 218 -3.47 1.70 -6.84
CA LEU A 218 -4.12 0.49 -6.32
C LEU A 218 -4.60 -0.45 -7.43
N GLY A 219 -5.20 0.11 -8.50
CA GLY A 219 -5.65 -0.70 -9.63
C GLY A 219 -4.51 -1.46 -10.31
N ASP A 220 -3.37 -0.80 -10.51
CA ASP A 220 -2.18 -1.41 -11.13
C ASP A 220 -1.54 -2.46 -10.21
N ASN A 221 -1.50 -2.18 -8.90
CA ASN A 221 -1.00 -3.14 -7.92
C ASN A 221 -1.90 -4.38 -7.84
N MET A 222 -3.23 -4.23 -7.88
CA MET A 222 -4.17 -5.35 -7.95
C MET A 222 -3.98 -6.18 -9.22
N MET A 223 -3.77 -5.53 -10.37
CA MET A 223 -3.43 -6.21 -11.63
C MET A 223 -2.12 -7.01 -11.51
N LYS A 224 -1.09 -6.42 -10.89
CA LYS A 224 0.21 -7.06 -10.69
C LYS A 224 0.10 -8.30 -9.81
N VAL A 225 -0.56 -8.19 -8.65
CA VAL A 225 -0.83 -9.31 -7.74
C VAL A 225 -1.63 -10.41 -8.43
N GLY A 226 -2.67 -10.04 -9.19
CA GLY A 226 -3.50 -11.00 -9.92
C GLY A 226 -2.74 -11.80 -10.98
N LYS A 227 -1.82 -11.15 -11.71
CA LYS A 227 -0.94 -11.82 -12.69
C LYS A 227 0.05 -12.75 -11.99
N MET A 228 0.73 -12.27 -10.96
CA MET A 228 1.65 -13.08 -10.15
C MET A 228 0.93 -14.31 -9.56
N HIS A 229 -0.28 -14.13 -9.02
CA HIS A 229 -1.10 -15.23 -8.52
C HIS A 229 -1.38 -16.29 -9.62
N ASP A 230 -1.78 -15.85 -10.82
CA ASP A 230 -2.05 -16.76 -11.94
C ASP A 230 -0.80 -17.49 -12.44
N GLU A 231 0.37 -16.84 -12.37
CA GLU A 231 1.67 -17.41 -12.73
C GLU A 231 2.12 -18.46 -11.69
N ILE A 232 2.16 -18.09 -10.40
CA ILE A 232 2.57 -18.99 -9.30
C ILE A 232 1.64 -20.22 -9.26
N LYS A 233 0.33 -20.03 -9.50
CA LYS A 233 -0.62 -21.16 -9.50
C LYS A 233 -0.35 -22.19 -10.60
N GLN A 234 0.27 -21.79 -11.70
CA GLN A 234 0.62 -22.70 -12.80
C GLN A 234 1.97 -23.36 -12.57
N THR A 235 2.90 -22.70 -11.89
CA THR A 235 4.27 -23.17 -11.70
C THR A 235 4.48 -23.97 -10.43
N ASP A 236 3.73 -23.71 -9.35
CA ASP A 236 3.89 -24.43 -8.09
C ASP A 236 2.60 -24.48 -7.26
N THR A 237 1.99 -25.67 -7.21
CA THR A 237 0.72 -25.90 -6.52
C THR A 237 0.86 -26.00 -5.00
N ARG A 238 2.09 -26.05 -4.45
CA ARG A 238 2.29 -26.15 -2.99
C ARG A 238 1.85 -24.90 -2.24
N PHE A 239 1.77 -23.77 -2.95
CA PHE A 239 1.39 -22.46 -2.43
C PHE A 239 -0.13 -22.25 -2.34
N PHE A 240 -0.93 -23.07 -3.02
CA PHE A 240 -2.39 -22.93 -3.07
C PHE A 240 -3.05 -24.20 -2.54
N LYS A 241 -3.19 -24.30 -1.21
CA LYS A 241 -4.00 -25.34 -0.56
C LYS A 241 -5.48 -24.98 -0.59
#